data_AF-A0A9X2JR50-F1
#
_entry.id   AF-A0A9X2JR50-F1
#
_cell.length_a   1.000
_cell.length_b   1.000
_cell.length_c   1.000
_cell.angle_alpha   90.00
_cell.angle_beta   90.00
_cell.angle_gamma   90.00
#
_symmetry.space_group_name_H-M   'P 1'
#
loop_
_entity.id
_entity.type
_entity.pdbx_description
1 polymer ?
#
loop_
_entity_poly.entity_id
_entity_poly.type
_entity_poly.pdbx_seq_one_letter_code
_entity_poly.pdbx_strand_id
1 'polypeptide(L)'
;ALLLGLVGGLLMRAGLWARRLRRRILEADRRGSRAMAFGVSLGQVALPFAGLVLIARALDLAGVDGPRAGAVLMVLPVAGFAVLLARWMAGQFFGPEAAQPIAGIALARQIRARRQVMLLGWAIALAQLSQAVIASADAPDGAEAALLFPLQLLVAVPLFLLGRTLAGVTRDSAPATTPQMPQPEAARRDTTGFRQGLLSLLGKLAMAVAVVAPVLSVLGYAALSEALLVPAIKTMTLIGVLVLLQRLVFDLWTVATGSEDLARDALVPVLIGLFLILAALPVLALIWGARPEDLAEVWTRFREGYSFGDTRLQPTDLLWLLVIFVIGYALTRLVQRVLRSVVLPRTKLDLGGQNAVAVGLGYVGITTAALLAITTAGLDLSNLAIVAGALSVGIGFGLQNIVSNFVSGIILLIERPIGEGDWIEVGGQSGYVRDISVRSTRIETFDRTDVIVPNADLVSNQVTNWTRGNSVGRVIVPVGVAYGSDLVRVQEILQEIAEDHPLVLANPAPAVLFRAFGPSRLEFEIRAILRDINFVVAVQSEMNNDIARRFEAEGIKIPFPQQDLWLKNPEALRDRGEGEG
;
A
#
# COMPACT_ATOMS: atom_id res chain seq x y z
N ALA A 1 46.83 9.42 46.87
CA ALA A 1 47.52 8.30 46.18
C ALA A 1 47.19 6.92 46.77
N LEU A 2 47.55 6.62 48.03
CA LEU A 2 47.47 5.26 48.62
C LEU A 2 46.07 4.61 48.58
N LEU A 3 45.01 5.35 48.92
CA LEU A 3 43.63 4.83 48.86
C LEU A 3 43.19 4.48 47.43
N LEU A 4 43.52 5.31 46.45
CA LEU A 4 43.22 5.07 45.03
C LEU A 4 43.98 3.84 44.51
N GLY A 5 45.24 3.64 44.92
CA GLY A 5 46.03 2.45 44.59
C GLY A 5 45.46 1.17 45.20
N LEU A 6 44.99 1.22 46.44
CA LEU A 6 44.39 0.07 47.13
C LEU A 6 43.04 -0.34 46.50
N VAL A 7 42.18 0.64 46.21
CA VAL A 7 40.92 0.43 45.48
C VAL A 7 41.21 -0.09 44.06
N GLY A 8 42.23 0.44 43.40
CA GLY A 8 42.66 -0.01 42.08
C GLY A 8 43.12 -1.47 42.05
N GLY A 9 43.96 -1.87 43.02
CA GLY A 9 44.41 -3.26 43.18
C GLY A 9 43.26 -4.23 43.50
N LEU A 10 42.28 -3.79 44.29
CA LEU A 10 41.09 -4.59 44.62
C LEU A 10 40.20 -4.79 43.38
N LEU A 11 40.00 -3.75 42.55
CA LEU A 11 39.26 -3.84 41.30
C LEU A 11 39.95 -4.72 40.24
N MET A 12 41.30 -4.72 40.18
CA MET A 12 42.04 -5.68 39.36
C MET A 12 41.79 -7.14 39.79
N ARG A 13 41.69 -7.39 41.10
CA ARG A 13 41.34 -8.72 41.65
C ARG A 13 39.87 -9.07 41.46
N ALA A 14 38.97 -8.10 41.45
CA ALA A 14 37.53 -8.32 41.21
C ALA A 14 37.24 -8.99 39.84
N GLY A 15 38.12 -8.83 38.85
CA GLY A 15 38.05 -9.56 37.59
C GLY A 15 38.23 -11.09 37.71
N LEU A 16 38.80 -11.61 38.80
CA LEU A 16 38.82 -13.05 39.12
C LEU A 16 37.47 -13.50 39.69
N TRP A 17 36.82 -12.66 40.48
CA TRP A 17 35.50 -12.93 41.05
C TRP A 17 34.43 -12.93 39.96
N ALA A 18 34.48 -11.99 39.02
CA ALA A 18 33.62 -11.98 37.83
C ALA A 18 33.76 -13.25 36.97
N ARG A 19 34.97 -13.82 36.88
CA ARG A 19 35.21 -15.12 36.21
C ARG A 19 34.56 -16.28 36.95
N ARG A 20 34.73 -16.37 38.26
CA ARG A 20 34.09 -17.41 39.08
C ARG A 20 32.57 -17.31 39.04
N LEU A 21 32.03 -16.10 39.10
CA LEU A 21 30.60 -15.84 39.03
C LEU A 21 30.02 -16.23 37.67
N ARG A 22 30.68 -15.86 36.57
CA ARG A 22 30.30 -16.29 35.22
C ARG A 22 30.21 -17.82 35.13
N ARG A 23 31.23 -18.52 35.62
CA ARG A 23 31.26 -20.00 35.59
C ARG A 23 30.08 -20.60 36.35
N ARG A 24 29.78 -20.10 37.56
CA ARG A 24 28.62 -20.55 38.35
C ARG A 24 27.28 -20.29 37.64
N ILE A 25 27.15 -19.16 36.95
CA ILE A 25 25.93 -18.83 36.19
C ILE A 25 25.75 -19.79 35.02
N LEU A 26 26.82 -20.14 34.31
CA LEU A 26 26.79 -21.11 33.22
C LEU A 26 26.51 -22.54 33.74
N GLU A 27 27.07 -22.94 34.88
CA GLU A 27 26.84 -24.25 35.52
C GLU A 27 25.40 -24.41 36.05
N ALA A 28 24.69 -23.32 36.36
CA ALA A 28 23.33 -23.36 36.86
C ALA A 28 22.28 -23.75 35.80
N ASP A 29 22.65 -23.72 34.50
CA ASP A 29 21.84 -24.11 33.33
C ASP A 29 20.38 -23.61 33.32
N ARG A 30 20.16 -22.39 33.82
CA ARG A 30 18.84 -21.74 33.83
C ARG A 30 18.57 -20.99 32.52
N ARG A 31 17.29 -20.78 32.18
CA ARG A 31 16.89 -19.86 31.10
C ARG A 31 17.55 -18.49 31.32
N GLY A 32 18.28 -18.02 30.32
CA GLY A 32 19.00 -16.73 30.38
C GLY A 32 20.36 -16.76 31.07
N SER A 33 20.85 -17.93 31.49
CA SER A 33 22.21 -18.11 32.01
C SER A 33 23.27 -17.56 31.05
N ARG A 34 23.12 -17.77 29.73
CA ARG A 34 24.05 -17.28 28.69
C ARG A 34 24.09 -15.75 28.62
N ALA A 35 22.93 -15.09 28.57
CA ALA A 35 22.83 -13.62 28.54
C ALA A 35 23.38 -12.99 29.84
N MET A 36 23.03 -13.57 31.00
CA MET A 36 23.57 -13.12 32.30
C MET A 36 25.08 -13.34 32.41
N ALA A 37 25.58 -14.50 31.94
CA ALA A 37 27.01 -14.80 31.89
C ALA A 37 27.76 -13.83 30.96
N PHE A 38 27.15 -13.42 29.84
CA PHE A 38 27.70 -12.37 28.98
C PHE A 38 27.81 -11.04 29.71
N GLY A 39 26.75 -10.59 30.39
CA GLY A 39 26.77 -9.37 31.20
C GLY A 39 27.85 -9.38 32.28
N VAL A 40 27.95 -10.46 33.05
CA VAL A 40 29.01 -10.65 34.05
C VAL A 40 30.40 -10.72 33.42
N SER A 41 30.51 -11.20 32.17
CA SER A 41 31.78 -11.24 31.46
C SER A 41 32.34 -9.86 31.16
N LEU A 42 31.50 -8.83 30.96
CA LEU A 42 31.96 -7.44 30.77
C LEU A 42 32.72 -6.94 32.00
N GLY A 43 32.30 -7.37 33.20
CA GLY A 43 33.01 -7.09 34.45
C GLY A 43 34.44 -7.65 34.49
N GLN A 44 34.79 -8.62 33.65
CA GLN A 44 36.16 -9.16 33.56
C GLN A 44 37.13 -8.21 32.83
N VAL A 45 36.59 -7.23 32.11
CA VAL A 45 37.32 -6.15 31.42
C VAL A 45 37.14 -4.84 32.17
N ALA A 46 35.89 -4.45 32.45
CA ALA A 46 35.55 -3.17 33.05
C ALA A 46 36.17 -2.98 34.45
N LEU A 47 36.08 -3.99 35.33
CA LEU A 47 36.60 -3.86 36.70
C LEU A 47 38.14 -3.75 36.71
N PRO A 48 38.92 -4.63 36.03
CA PRO A 48 40.36 -4.45 36.01
C PRO A 48 40.82 -3.21 35.25
N PHE A 49 40.08 -2.74 34.25
CA PHE A 49 40.38 -1.49 33.55
C PHE A 49 40.17 -0.29 34.47
N ALA A 50 39.04 -0.20 35.17
CA ALA A 50 38.81 0.83 36.19
C ALA A 50 39.90 0.79 37.27
N GLY A 51 40.29 -0.42 37.70
CA GLY A 51 41.41 -0.60 38.62
C GLY A 51 42.74 -0.03 38.09
N LEU A 52 43.04 -0.30 36.83
CA LEU A 52 44.24 0.21 36.15
C LEU A 52 44.24 1.74 36.00
N VAL A 53 43.09 2.34 35.66
CA VAL A 53 42.91 3.80 35.61
C VAL A 53 43.18 4.42 36.99
N LEU A 54 42.64 3.84 38.06
CA LEU A 54 42.86 4.33 39.41
C LEU A 54 44.32 4.17 39.86
N ILE A 55 45.00 3.08 39.48
CA ILE A 55 46.42 2.91 39.77
C ILE A 55 47.25 3.95 39.02
N ALA A 56 46.98 4.17 37.72
CA ALA A 56 47.68 5.17 36.92
C ALA A 56 47.50 6.58 37.53
N ARG A 57 46.26 6.94 37.91
CA ARG A 57 45.96 8.20 38.59
C ARG A 57 46.58 8.29 39.98
N ALA A 58 46.67 7.18 40.71
CA ALA A 58 47.30 7.16 42.03
C ALA A 58 48.80 7.43 41.94
N LEU A 59 49.47 6.91 40.91
CA LEU A 59 50.90 7.13 40.64
C LEU A 59 51.16 8.56 40.14
N ASP A 60 50.30 9.08 39.27
CA ASP A 60 50.33 10.48 38.82
C ASP A 60 50.23 11.45 40.02
N LEU A 61 49.25 11.21 40.91
CA LEU A 61 49.08 11.99 42.14
C LEU A 61 50.18 11.74 43.20
N ALA A 62 50.99 10.70 43.06
CA ALA A 62 52.10 10.41 43.98
C ALA A 62 53.38 11.18 43.62
N GLY A 63 53.37 12.00 42.57
CA GLY A 63 54.52 12.78 42.14
C GLY A 63 55.60 11.91 41.48
N VAL A 64 55.19 10.93 40.67
CA VAL A 64 56.14 10.21 39.81
C VAL A 64 56.59 11.18 38.70
N ASP A 65 57.57 12.02 39.02
CA ASP A 65 58.00 13.15 38.20
C ASP A 65 58.89 12.70 37.03
N GLY A 66 58.64 13.28 35.85
CA GLY A 66 59.45 13.13 34.64
C GLY A 66 58.61 13.04 33.36
N PRO A 67 59.05 13.66 32.24
CA PRO A 67 58.27 13.70 30.99
C PRO A 67 57.94 12.31 30.43
N ARG A 68 58.86 11.34 30.60
CA ARG A 68 58.66 9.95 30.19
C ARG A 68 57.70 9.19 31.10
N ALA A 69 57.79 9.41 32.42
CA ALA A 69 56.93 8.74 33.39
C ALA A 69 55.47 9.22 33.25
N GLY A 70 55.26 10.53 33.05
CA GLY A 70 53.94 11.08 32.76
C GLY A 70 53.33 10.54 31.46
N ALA A 71 54.10 10.48 30.37
CA ALA A 71 53.64 9.92 29.10
C ALA A 71 53.22 8.44 29.23
N VAL A 72 54.02 7.64 29.94
CA VAL A 72 53.70 6.24 30.22
C VAL A 72 52.45 6.10 31.08
N LEU A 73 52.29 6.91 32.13
CA LEU A 73 51.12 6.87 33.01
C LEU A 73 49.82 7.24 32.28
N MET A 74 49.87 8.15 31.31
CA MET A 74 48.70 8.47 30.47
C MET A 74 48.28 7.31 29.56
N VAL A 75 49.24 6.57 28.99
CA VAL A 75 48.97 5.48 28.04
C VAL A 75 48.73 4.13 28.75
N LEU A 76 49.21 3.97 29.98
CA LEU A 76 49.10 2.73 30.76
C LEU A 76 47.68 2.14 30.80
N PRO A 77 46.61 2.93 31.07
CA PRO A 77 45.25 2.40 31.02
C PRO A 77 44.85 1.84 29.66
N VAL A 78 45.18 2.56 28.57
CA VAL A 78 44.85 2.17 27.19
C VAL A 78 45.61 0.91 26.78
N ALA A 79 46.90 0.84 27.10
CA ALA A 79 47.73 -0.33 26.86
C ALA A 79 47.22 -1.55 27.63
N GLY A 80 46.90 -1.40 28.91
CA GLY A 80 46.34 -2.50 29.68
C GLY A 80 44.93 -2.88 29.25
N PHE A 81 44.13 -1.94 28.74
CA PHE A 81 42.83 -2.25 28.14
C PHE A 81 42.99 -3.18 26.94
N ALA A 82 43.99 -2.97 26.07
CA ALA A 82 44.25 -3.85 24.94
C ALA A 82 44.53 -5.30 25.39
N VAL A 83 45.30 -5.50 26.47
CA VAL A 83 45.57 -6.82 27.06
C VAL A 83 44.29 -7.43 27.66
N LEU A 84 43.53 -6.64 28.41
CA LEU A 84 42.28 -7.09 29.05
C LEU A 84 41.23 -7.49 28.02
N LEU A 85 41.09 -6.69 26.96
CA LEU A 85 40.19 -6.93 25.84
C LEU A 85 40.62 -8.18 25.07
N ALA A 86 41.90 -8.30 24.71
CA ALA A 86 42.44 -9.49 24.05
C ALA A 86 42.19 -10.75 24.88
N ARG A 87 42.44 -10.69 26.20
CA ARG A 87 42.15 -11.80 27.12
C ARG A 87 40.67 -12.17 27.14
N TRP A 88 39.79 -11.18 27.20
CA TRP A 88 38.35 -11.40 27.23
C TRP A 88 37.84 -11.99 25.91
N MET A 89 38.20 -11.40 24.77
CA MET A 89 37.87 -11.91 23.44
C MET A 89 38.40 -13.33 23.24
N ALA A 90 39.65 -13.59 23.62
CA ALA A 90 40.24 -14.93 23.54
C ALA A 90 39.47 -15.96 24.39
N GLY A 91 38.93 -15.55 25.54
CA GLY A 91 38.05 -16.36 26.37
C GLY A 91 36.65 -16.58 25.79
N GLN A 92 36.09 -15.59 25.09
CA GLN A 92 34.76 -15.69 24.47
C GLN A 92 34.75 -16.52 23.19
N PHE A 93 35.79 -16.42 22.37
CA PHE A 93 35.87 -17.11 21.08
C PHE A 93 36.55 -18.47 21.13
N PHE A 94 37.58 -18.62 21.99
CA PHE A 94 38.48 -19.78 22.03
C PHE A 94 38.61 -20.40 23.42
N GLY A 95 37.75 -20.03 24.36
CA GLY A 95 37.75 -20.58 25.73
C GLY A 95 37.04 -21.93 25.82
N PRO A 96 37.44 -22.80 26.78
CA PRO A 96 36.73 -24.07 27.05
C PRO A 96 35.31 -23.87 27.58
N GLU A 97 35.02 -22.69 28.15
CA GLU A 97 33.70 -22.28 28.67
C GLU A 97 32.95 -21.38 27.66
N ALA A 98 33.31 -21.41 26.37
CA ALA A 98 32.60 -20.68 25.33
C ALA A 98 31.21 -21.31 25.12
N ALA A 99 30.14 -20.54 25.35
CA ALA A 99 28.76 -21.03 25.27
C ALA A 99 28.42 -21.66 23.90
N GLN A 100 29.08 -21.20 22.84
CA GLN A 100 29.13 -21.84 21.53
C GLN A 100 30.54 -21.63 20.93
N PRO A 101 31.41 -22.65 20.92
CA PRO A 101 32.70 -22.54 20.22
C PRO A 101 32.46 -22.20 18.75
N ILE A 102 33.38 -21.48 18.11
CA ILE A 102 33.28 -21.22 16.66
C ILE A 102 33.17 -22.58 15.96
N ALA A 103 32.00 -22.87 15.39
CA ALA A 103 31.67 -24.19 14.86
C ALA A 103 32.69 -24.61 13.80
N GLY A 104 33.27 -25.81 13.96
CA GLY A 104 34.20 -26.41 13.00
C GLY A 104 35.70 -26.16 13.23
N ILE A 105 36.12 -25.48 14.30
CA ILE A 105 37.56 -25.31 14.61
C ILE A 105 38.01 -26.38 15.63
N ALA A 106 39.00 -27.20 15.26
CA ALA A 106 39.61 -28.18 16.15
C ALA A 106 40.17 -27.56 17.46
N LEU A 107 40.05 -28.28 18.59
CA LEU A 107 40.48 -27.82 19.92
C LEU A 107 41.95 -27.35 19.95
N ALA A 108 42.84 -28.05 19.25
CA ALA A 108 44.26 -27.68 19.13
C ALA A 108 44.49 -26.34 18.40
N ARG A 109 43.59 -25.93 17.50
CA ARG A 109 43.63 -24.61 16.85
C ARG A 109 43.05 -23.53 17.74
N GLN A 110 42.02 -23.82 18.52
CA GLN A 110 41.46 -22.87 19.49
C GLN A 110 42.49 -22.48 20.56
N ILE A 111 43.23 -23.45 21.11
CA ILE A 111 44.30 -23.18 22.08
C ILE A 111 45.40 -22.29 21.46
N ARG A 112 45.79 -22.57 20.22
CA ARG A 112 46.77 -21.75 19.48
C ARG A 112 46.27 -20.33 19.22
N ALA A 113 45.05 -20.19 18.70
CA ALA A 113 44.43 -18.89 18.45
C ALA A 113 44.31 -18.06 19.73
N ARG A 114 43.92 -18.70 20.85
CA ARG A 114 43.88 -18.06 22.17
C ARG A 114 45.23 -17.48 22.58
N ARG A 115 46.31 -18.26 22.43
CA ARG A 115 47.68 -17.79 22.72
C ARG A 115 48.09 -16.65 21.79
N GLN A 116 47.74 -16.73 20.51
CA GLN A 116 48.07 -15.71 19.51
C GLN A 116 47.35 -14.38 19.77
N VAL A 117 46.05 -14.41 20.11
CA VAL A 117 45.29 -13.21 20.50
C VAL A 117 45.88 -12.58 21.77
N MET A 118 46.28 -13.40 22.74
CA MET A 118 46.96 -12.90 23.96
C MET A 118 48.31 -12.25 23.64
N LEU A 119 49.12 -12.89 22.80
CA LEU A 119 50.39 -12.32 22.34
C LEU A 119 50.17 -11.01 21.60
N LEU A 120 49.14 -10.92 20.75
CA LEU A 120 48.76 -9.70 20.05
C LEU A 120 48.36 -8.57 21.02
N GLY A 121 47.56 -8.88 22.06
CA GLY A 121 47.18 -7.90 23.07
C GLY A 121 48.38 -7.35 23.86
N TRP A 122 49.31 -8.22 24.27
CA TRP A 122 50.56 -7.81 24.92
C TRP A 122 51.48 -7.04 23.97
N ALA A 123 51.53 -7.44 22.70
CA ALA A 123 52.30 -6.76 21.68
C ALA A 123 51.82 -5.33 21.45
N ILE A 124 50.51 -5.13 21.33
CA ILE A 124 49.90 -3.81 21.20
C ILE A 124 50.17 -2.96 22.45
N ALA A 125 50.01 -3.54 23.64
CA ALA A 125 50.27 -2.83 24.88
C ALA A 125 51.72 -2.37 25.01
N LEU A 126 52.68 -3.26 24.69
CA LEU A 126 54.09 -2.92 24.68
C LEU A 126 54.40 -1.86 23.62
N ALA A 127 53.87 -1.99 22.40
CA ALA A 127 54.04 -1.01 21.35
C ALA A 127 53.52 0.39 21.75
N GLN A 128 52.34 0.47 22.37
CA GLN A 128 51.77 1.74 22.85
C GLN A 128 52.62 2.37 23.96
N LEU A 129 53.08 1.57 24.93
CA LEU A 129 53.93 2.06 26.01
C LEU A 129 55.30 2.53 25.47
N SER A 130 55.90 1.77 24.57
CA SER A 130 57.17 2.13 23.93
C SER A 130 57.02 3.38 23.05
N GLN A 131 55.93 3.52 22.30
CA GLN A 131 55.63 4.72 21.50
C GLN A 131 55.48 5.95 22.39
N ALA A 132 54.85 5.84 23.56
CA ALA A 132 54.77 6.94 24.53
C ALA A 132 56.15 7.39 25.06
N VAL A 133 57.08 6.44 25.24
CA VAL A 133 58.47 6.73 25.66
C VAL A 133 59.28 7.35 24.53
N ILE A 134 59.11 6.87 23.29
CA ILE A 134 59.82 7.39 22.11
C ILE A 134 59.33 8.81 21.79
N ALA A 135 58.02 9.04 21.79
CA ALA A 135 57.43 10.36 21.52
C ALA A 135 57.82 11.41 22.57
N SER A 136 58.16 11.01 23.79
CA SER A 136 58.65 11.91 24.84
C SER A 136 60.17 12.15 24.81
N ALA A 137 60.90 11.55 23.86
CA ALA A 137 62.34 11.67 23.74
C ALA A 137 62.82 12.71 22.70
N ASP A 138 61.90 13.43 22.04
CA ASP A 138 62.19 14.48 21.03
C ASP A 138 63.23 14.03 19.99
N ALA A 139 63.05 12.80 19.49
CA ALA A 139 63.96 12.17 18.54
C ALA A 139 63.71 12.70 17.11
N PRO A 140 64.74 12.85 16.26
CA PRO A 140 64.55 13.17 14.85
C PRO A 140 63.67 12.13 14.14
N ASP A 141 62.84 12.54 13.17
CA ASP A 141 61.86 11.70 12.47
C ASP A 141 62.43 10.35 11.97
N GLY A 142 63.67 10.35 11.45
CA GLY A 142 64.34 9.14 10.98
C GLY A 142 64.74 8.17 12.10
N ALA A 143 65.10 8.69 13.28
CA ALA A 143 65.43 7.88 14.45
C ALA A 143 64.15 7.31 15.09
N GLU A 144 63.05 8.08 15.10
CA GLU A 144 61.75 7.59 15.55
C GLU A 144 61.26 6.41 14.69
N ALA A 145 61.30 6.54 13.36
CA ALA A 145 60.91 5.45 12.46
C ALA A 145 61.73 4.16 12.68
N ALA A 146 63.04 4.30 12.89
CA ALA A 146 63.93 3.17 13.19
C ALA A 146 63.61 2.49 14.54
N LEU A 147 63.21 3.26 15.55
CA LEU A 147 62.80 2.75 16.87
C LEU A 147 61.40 2.11 16.86
N LEU A 148 60.50 2.58 16.00
CA LEU A 148 59.15 2.04 15.86
C LEU A 148 59.12 0.73 15.06
N PHE A 149 60.04 0.51 14.12
CA PHE A 149 60.06 -0.68 13.28
C PHE A 149 60.05 -2.01 14.06
N PRO A 150 60.92 -2.22 15.08
CA PRO A 150 60.85 -3.44 15.91
C PRO A 150 59.50 -3.64 16.61
N LEU A 151 58.85 -2.55 17.05
CA LEU A 151 57.54 -2.60 17.70
C LEU A 151 56.44 -3.00 16.71
N GLN A 152 56.51 -2.48 15.48
CA GLN A 152 55.59 -2.89 14.41
C GLN A 152 55.74 -4.38 14.08
N LEU A 153 56.97 -4.89 14.02
CA LEU A 153 57.23 -6.32 13.81
C LEU A 153 56.70 -7.18 14.96
N LEU A 154 56.85 -6.70 16.19
CA LEU A 154 56.35 -7.34 17.41
C LEU A 154 54.81 -7.47 17.42
N VAL A 155 54.09 -6.55 16.77
CA VAL A 155 52.63 -6.60 16.56
C VAL A 155 52.25 -7.42 15.31
N ALA A 156 53.01 -7.30 14.22
CA ALA A 156 52.73 -7.97 12.96
C ALA A 156 52.88 -9.51 13.05
N VAL A 157 53.90 -10.00 13.77
CA VAL A 157 54.12 -11.45 13.94
C VAL A 157 52.92 -12.18 14.57
N PRO A 158 52.39 -11.79 15.74
CA PRO A 158 51.21 -12.45 16.31
C PRO A 158 49.96 -12.26 15.46
N LEU A 159 49.82 -11.15 14.72
CA LEU A 159 48.75 -10.95 13.74
C LEU A 159 48.84 -11.94 12.58
N PHE A 160 50.03 -12.15 12.01
CA PHE A 160 50.26 -13.15 10.96
C PHE A 160 49.97 -14.57 11.45
N LEU A 161 50.42 -14.91 12.66
CA LEU A 161 50.19 -16.21 13.27
C LEU A 161 48.70 -16.47 13.50
N LEU A 162 47.95 -15.45 13.94
CA LEU A 162 46.49 -15.49 14.07
C LEU A 162 45.81 -15.60 12.70
N GLY A 163 46.26 -14.83 11.71
CA GLY A 163 45.74 -14.89 10.35
C GLY A 163 45.90 -16.28 9.73
N ARG A 164 47.06 -16.93 9.95
CA ARG A 164 47.33 -18.30 9.50
C ARG A 164 46.42 -19.33 10.17
N THR A 165 46.08 -19.17 11.46
CA THR A 165 45.16 -20.09 12.14
C THR A 165 43.72 -19.92 11.66
N LEU A 166 43.29 -18.68 11.39
CA LEU A 166 41.96 -18.38 10.83
C LEU A 166 41.82 -18.80 9.36
N ALA A 167 42.85 -18.59 8.53
CA ALA A 167 42.88 -19.01 7.12
C ALA A 167 42.83 -20.54 6.95
N GLY A 168 43.32 -21.29 7.94
CA GLY A 168 43.33 -22.75 7.93
C GLY A 168 41.97 -23.39 8.21
N VAL A 169 40.96 -22.63 8.66
CA VAL A 169 39.66 -23.17 9.14
C VAL A 169 38.94 -24.00 8.07
N THR A 170 39.00 -23.60 6.80
CA THR A 170 38.35 -24.33 5.70
C THR A 170 39.01 -25.67 5.35
N ARG A 171 40.27 -25.90 5.76
CA ARG A 171 41.00 -27.15 5.48
C ARG A 171 40.65 -28.30 6.44
N ASP A 172 40.06 -28.02 7.60
CA ASP A 172 39.59 -29.07 8.52
C ASP A 172 38.27 -29.69 8.09
N SER A 173 37.52 -28.98 7.23
CA SER A 173 36.26 -29.43 6.65
C SER A 173 36.51 -30.30 5.40
N ALA A 174 37.34 -31.34 5.49
CA ALA A 174 37.41 -32.36 4.43
C ALA A 174 36.20 -33.31 4.53
N PRO A 175 35.61 -33.78 3.41
CA PRO A 175 34.34 -34.48 3.41
C PRO A 175 34.51 -35.90 3.99
N ALA A 176 33.78 -36.22 5.06
CA ALA A 176 33.53 -37.61 5.40
C ALA A 176 32.65 -38.22 4.31
N THR A 177 33.23 -39.05 3.46
CA THR A 177 32.54 -39.94 2.53
C THR A 177 31.72 -40.95 3.31
N THR A 178 30.44 -40.65 3.54
CA THR A 178 29.42 -41.66 3.87
C THR A 178 28.09 -41.24 3.23
N PRO A 179 27.45 -42.07 2.37
CA PRO A 179 26.16 -41.74 1.78
C PRO A 179 24.99 -42.09 2.72
N GLN A 180 23.91 -41.30 2.55
CA GLN A 180 22.50 -41.52 2.93
C GLN A 180 22.05 -41.19 4.37
N MET A 181 21.23 -40.13 4.49
CA MET A 181 19.83 -40.14 5.00
C MET A 181 19.14 -38.75 4.79
N PRO A 182 17.79 -38.63 4.85
CA PRO A 182 17.02 -37.54 4.24
C PRO A 182 16.88 -36.23 5.06
N GLN A 183 16.61 -35.14 4.32
CA GLN A 183 16.40 -33.71 4.67
C GLN A 183 15.89 -33.41 6.11
N PRO A 184 16.59 -32.53 6.89
CA PRO A 184 16.60 -31.07 6.71
C PRO A 184 18.01 -30.44 6.86
N GLU A 185 19.07 -31.21 6.61
CA GLU A 185 20.46 -30.79 6.85
C GLU A 185 21.11 -29.96 5.72
N ALA A 186 20.49 -29.90 4.53
CA ALA A 186 21.02 -29.15 3.39
C ALA A 186 21.14 -27.64 3.67
N ALA A 187 20.13 -27.02 4.30
CA ALA A 187 20.17 -25.60 4.67
C ALA A 187 21.15 -25.28 5.82
N ARG A 188 21.46 -26.27 6.68
CA ARG A 188 22.47 -26.12 7.76
C ARG A 188 23.91 -26.10 7.21
N ARG A 189 24.17 -26.74 6.07
CA ARG A 189 25.49 -26.75 5.41
C ARG A 189 25.86 -25.40 4.78
N ASP A 190 24.90 -24.66 4.22
CA ASP A 190 25.20 -23.40 3.51
C ASP A 190 25.61 -22.25 4.45
N THR A 191 24.95 -22.12 5.61
CA THR A 191 25.24 -21.03 6.57
C THR A 191 26.57 -21.22 7.32
N THR A 192 26.99 -22.46 7.55
CA THR A 192 28.28 -22.78 8.19
C THR A 192 29.45 -22.58 7.23
N GLY A 193 29.28 -22.93 5.95
CA GLY A 193 30.27 -22.68 4.90
C GLY A 193 30.58 -21.19 4.70
N PHE A 194 29.54 -20.34 4.65
CA PHE A 194 29.73 -18.89 4.51
C PHE A 194 30.55 -18.27 5.66
N ARG A 195 30.23 -18.63 6.91
CA ARG A 195 30.96 -18.13 8.10
C ARG A 195 32.43 -18.57 8.10
N GLN A 196 32.70 -19.81 7.72
CA GLN A 196 34.07 -20.33 7.58
C GLN A 196 34.84 -19.64 6.44
N GLY A 197 34.16 -19.39 5.31
CA GLY A 197 34.69 -18.61 4.19
C GLY A 197 35.11 -17.20 4.62
N LEU A 198 34.23 -16.49 5.34
CA LEU A 198 34.50 -15.15 5.88
C LEU A 198 35.70 -15.13 6.85
N LEU A 199 35.75 -16.08 7.79
CA LEU A 199 36.90 -16.21 8.72
C LEU A 199 38.20 -16.49 7.96
N SER A 200 38.15 -17.30 6.91
CA SER A 200 39.33 -17.60 6.09
C SER A 200 39.82 -16.38 5.31
N LEU A 201 38.89 -15.56 4.78
CA LEU A 201 39.20 -14.31 4.09
C LEU A 201 39.83 -13.31 5.05
N LEU A 202 39.24 -13.11 6.23
CA LEU A 202 39.79 -12.25 7.28
C LEU A 202 41.19 -12.70 7.69
N GLY A 203 41.41 -14.01 7.83
CA GLY A 203 42.73 -14.58 8.13
C GLY A 203 43.77 -14.28 7.06
N LYS A 204 43.41 -14.44 5.77
CA LYS A 204 44.29 -14.13 4.63
C LYS A 204 44.62 -12.63 4.55
N LEU A 205 43.63 -11.76 4.77
CA LEU A 205 43.83 -10.31 4.79
C LEU A 205 44.75 -9.90 5.96
N ALA A 206 44.55 -10.46 7.15
CA ALA A 206 45.42 -10.22 8.30
C ALA A 206 46.86 -10.67 8.03
N MET A 207 47.06 -11.81 7.36
CA MET A 207 48.39 -12.25 6.93
C MET A 207 49.02 -11.29 5.93
N ALA A 208 48.26 -10.83 4.93
CA ALA A 208 48.74 -9.85 3.95
C ALA A 208 49.17 -8.55 4.64
N VAL A 209 48.33 -7.98 5.50
CA VAL A 209 48.65 -6.76 6.26
C VAL A 209 49.88 -6.95 7.14
N ALA A 210 50.00 -8.08 7.84
CA ALA A 210 51.13 -8.38 8.71
C ALA A 210 52.47 -8.54 7.96
N VAL A 211 52.45 -8.76 6.64
CA VAL A 211 53.65 -8.79 5.80
C VAL A 211 53.89 -7.43 5.14
N VAL A 212 52.85 -6.84 4.55
CA VAL A 212 52.94 -5.58 3.80
C VAL A 212 53.33 -4.42 4.72
N ALA A 213 52.75 -4.32 5.92
CA ALA A 213 53.04 -3.20 6.82
C ALA A 213 54.53 -3.12 7.23
N PRO A 214 55.17 -4.19 7.76
CA PRO A 214 56.61 -4.14 8.03
C PRO A 214 57.46 -3.84 6.78
N VAL A 215 57.09 -4.35 5.60
CA VAL A 215 57.81 -4.05 4.34
C VAL A 215 57.73 -2.56 4.01
N LEU A 216 56.54 -1.94 4.11
CA LEU A 216 56.37 -0.50 3.91
C LEU A 216 57.22 0.31 4.89
N SER A 217 57.30 -0.14 6.14
CA SER A 217 58.14 0.48 7.16
C SER A 217 59.63 0.46 6.80
N VAL A 218 60.15 -0.67 6.32
CA VAL A 218 61.56 -0.79 5.85
C VAL A 218 61.84 0.10 4.64
N LEU A 219 60.86 0.26 3.75
CA LEU A 219 60.96 1.13 2.57
C LEU A 219 60.87 2.64 2.91
N GLY A 220 60.77 3.00 4.18
CA GLY A 220 60.68 4.40 4.64
C GLY A 220 59.25 4.93 4.75
N TYR A 221 58.22 4.12 4.47
CA TYR A 221 56.82 4.49 4.61
C TYR A 221 56.24 4.07 5.97
N ALA A 222 56.89 4.48 7.07
CA ALA A 222 56.51 4.10 8.43
C ALA A 222 55.09 4.55 8.80
N ALA A 223 54.68 5.76 8.41
CA ALA A 223 53.32 6.26 8.63
C ALA A 223 52.26 5.44 7.88
N LEU A 224 52.56 5.00 6.65
CA LEU A 224 51.65 4.15 5.87
C LEU A 224 51.56 2.73 6.47
N SER A 225 52.67 2.19 6.98
CA SER A 225 52.69 0.94 7.74
C SER A 225 51.76 1.02 8.95
N GLU A 226 51.83 2.10 9.74
CA GLU A 226 50.96 2.31 10.90
C GLU A 226 49.49 2.50 10.50
N ALA A 227 49.24 3.30 9.46
CA ALA A 227 47.91 3.52 8.88
C ALA A 227 47.28 2.26 8.26
N LEU A 228 48.05 1.20 8.02
CA LEU A 228 47.55 -0.09 7.56
C LEU A 228 47.39 -1.09 8.72
N LEU A 229 48.43 -1.23 9.56
CA LEU A 229 48.49 -2.25 10.61
C LEU A 229 47.48 -1.97 11.74
N VAL A 230 47.43 -0.74 12.25
CA VAL A 230 46.58 -0.39 13.40
C VAL A 230 45.09 -0.46 13.02
N PRO A 231 44.64 0.12 11.89
CA PRO A 231 43.24 0.00 11.45
C PRO A 231 42.81 -1.44 11.14
N ALA A 232 43.69 -2.28 10.59
CA ALA A 232 43.38 -3.69 10.36
C ALA A 232 43.10 -4.44 11.67
N ILE A 233 43.92 -4.21 12.70
CA ILE A 233 43.70 -4.81 14.03
C ILE A 233 42.40 -4.30 14.65
N LYS A 234 42.17 -2.97 14.65
CA LYS A 234 40.93 -2.38 15.17
C LYS A 234 39.69 -2.90 14.42
N THR A 235 39.79 -3.13 13.10
CA THR A 235 38.72 -3.72 12.29
C THR A 235 38.44 -5.17 12.70
N MET A 236 39.47 -6.00 12.91
CA MET A 236 39.28 -7.36 13.42
C MET A 236 38.66 -7.37 14.83
N THR A 237 39.08 -6.44 15.69
CA THR A 237 38.49 -6.26 17.02
C THR A 237 37.01 -5.85 16.91
N LEU A 238 36.68 -4.89 16.05
CA LEU A 238 35.30 -4.44 15.80
C LEU A 238 34.41 -5.59 15.30
N ILE A 239 34.88 -6.37 14.32
CA ILE A 239 34.17 -7.56 13.83
C ILE A 239 33.95 -8.56 14.96
N GLY A 240 34.97 -8.80 15.79
CA GLY A 240 34.83 -9.66 16.96
C GLY A 240 33.78 -9.15 17.95
N VAL A 241 33.76 -7.84 18.25
CA VAL A 241 32.74 -7.24 19.11
C VAL A 241 31.34 -7.37 18.49
N LEU A 242 31.18 -7.14 17.19
CA LEU A 242 29.90 -7.30 16.50
C LEU A 242 29.37 -8.73 16.58
N VAL A 243 30.23 -9.73 16.39
CA VAL A 243 29.83 -11.13 16.53
C VAL A 243 29.40 -11.44 17.97
N LEU A 244 30.04 -10.85 18.98
CA LEU A 244 29.66 -11.01 20.38
C LEU A 244 28.32 -10.32 20.70
N LEU A 245 28.08 -9.13 20.17
CA LEU A 245 26.80 -8.43 20.30
C LEU A 245 25.66 -9.19 19.60
N GLN A 246 25.91 -9.72 18.40
CA GLN A 246 24.94 -10.53 17.68
C GLN A 246 24.58 -11.80 18.47
N ARG A 247 25.56 -12.44 19.12
CA ARG A 247 25.31 -13.57 20.04
C ARG A 247 24.47 -13.16 21.24
N LEU A 248 24.75 -12.01 21.85
CA LEU A 248 23.96 -11.50 22.97
C LEU A 248 22.51 -11.25 22.55
N VAL A 249 22.28 -10.65 21.38
CA VAL A 249 20.92 -10.42 20.84
C VAL A 249 20.17 -11.74 20.69
N PHE A 250 20.82 -12.76 20.15
CA PHE A 250 20.24 -14.09 20.03
C PHE A 250 19.91 -14.70 21.41
N ASP A 251 20.85 -14.63 22.36
CA ASP A 251 20.66 -15.13 23.72
C ASP A 251 19.54 -14.38 24.47
N LEU A 252 19.38 -13.07 24.27
CA LEU A 252 18.28 -12.30 24.85
C LEU A 252 16.93 -12.65 24.20
N TRP A 253 16.92 -12.85 22.89
CA TRP A 253 15.72 -13.23 22.16
C TRP A 253 15.21 -14.62 22.58
N THR A 254 16.11 -15.60 22.72
CA THR A 254 15.77 -16.94 23.23
C THR A 254 15.15 -16.90 24.63
N VAL A 255 15.59 -15.97 25.49
CA VAL A 255 14.99 -15.76 26.82
C VAL A 255 13.58 -15.19 26.70
N ALA A 256 13.38 -14.22 25.79
CA ALA A 256 12.09 -13.56 25.60
C ALA A 256 11.03 -14.51 25.00
N THR A 257 11.40 -15.36 24.03
CA THR A 257 10.47 -16.31 23.38
C THR A 257 10.34 -17.64 24.10
N GLY A 258 11.21 -17.94 25.08
CA GLY A 258 11.15 -19.16 25.89
C GLY A 258 11.44 -20.48 25.14
N SER A 259 11.80 -20.40 23.86
CA SER A 259 12.01 -21.53 22.95
C SER A 259 13.19 -21.26 22.01
N GLU A 260 14.15 -22.19 21.96
CA GLU A 260 15.34 -22.04 21.11
C GLU A 260 15.01 -22.16 19.60
N ASP A 261 14.02 -22.96 19.24
CA ASP A 261 13.66 -23.21 17.83
C ASP A 261 12.97 -22.00 17.18
N LEU A 262 11.98 -21.41 17.86
CA LEU A 262 11.32 -20.17 17.40
C LEU A 262 12.27 -18.97 17.35
N ALA A 263 13.32 -18.96 18.18
CA ALA A 263 14.32 -17.90 18.18
C ALA A 263 15.29 -18.01 16.98
N ARG A 264 15.50 -19.20 16.41
CA ARG A 264 16.37 -19.41 15.24
C ARG A 264 15.73 -18.93 13.94
N ASP A 265 14.41 -19.09 13.83
CA ASP A 265 13.64 -18.68 12.64
C ASP A 265 13.10 -17.24 12.74
N ALA A 266 13.43 -16.54 13.83
CA ALA A 266 12.97 -15.18 14.05
C ALA A 266 13.70 -14.17 13.15
N LEU A 267 12.92 -13.30 12.51
CA LEU A 267 13.43 -12.15 11.77
C LEU A 267 14.12 -11.11 12.68
N VAL A 268 13.72 -11.04 13.96
CA VAL A 268 14.18 -9.99 14.88
C VAL A 268 15.69 -9.99 15.12
N PRO A 269 16.36 -11.11 15.49
CA PRO A 269 17.82 -11.13 15.62
C PRO A 269 18.57 -10.82 14.32
N VAL A 270 17.99 -11.17 13.16
CA VAL A 270 18.57 -10.87 11.84
C VAL A 270 18.50 -9.37 11.55
N LEU A 271 17.34 -8.73 11.79
CA LEU A 271 17.16 -7.30 11.63
C LEU A 271 18.04 -6.49 12.58
N ILE A 272 18.13 -6.91 13.84
CA ILE A 272 19.06 -6.29 14.81
C ILE A 272 20.51 -6.50 14.37
N GLY A 273 20.85 -7.68 13.83
CA GLY A 273 22.17 -7.95 13.25
C GLY A 273 22.51 -7.02 12.09
N LEU A 274 21.56 -6.79 11.17
CA LEU A 274 21.71 -5.83 10.07
C LEU A 274 21.91 -4.41 10.61
N PHE A 275 21.11 -4.01 11.59
CA PHE A 275 21.26 -2.72 12.26
C PHE A 275 22.64 -2.55 12.92
N LEU A 276 23.14 -3.57 13.62
CA LEU A 276 24.48 -3.55 14.22
C LEU A 276 25.58 -3.40 13.17
N ILE A 277 25.45 -4.06 12.01
CA ILE A 277 26.39 -3.90 10.90
C ILE A 277 26.35 -2.47 10.35
N LEU A 278 25.16 -1.92 10.12
CA LEU A 278 25.00 -0.53 9.65
C LEU A 278 25.56 0.48 10.67
N ALA A 279 25.29 0.28 11.96
CA ALA A 279 25.80 1.11 13.04
C ALA A 279 27.32 1.00 13.22
N ALA A 280 27.95 -0.06 12.71
CA ALA A 280 29.40 -0.22 12.70
C ALA A 280 30.09 0.54 11.56
N LEU A 281 29.38 0.91 10.49
CA LEU A 281 29.97 1.61 9.34
C LEU A 281 30.63 2.95 9.71
N PRO A 282 30.02 3.83 10.54
CA PRO A 282 30.68 5.05 11.00
C PRO A 282 31.94 4.75 11.83
N VAL A 283 31.90 3.72 12.68
CA VAL A 283 33.07 3.30 13.48
C VAL A 283 34.18 2.76 12.57
N LEU A 284 33.83 2.00 11.54
CA LEU A 284 34.77 1.50 10.54
C LEU A 284 35.41 2.66 9.76
N ALA A 285 34.61 3.66 9.36
CA ALA A 285 35.11 4.86 8.70
C ALA A 285 36.13 5.61 9.59
N LEU A 286 35.82 5.82 10.88
CA LEU A 286 36.74 6.42 11.85
C LEU A 286 38.03 5.59 12.03
N ILE A 287 37.93 4.26 12.03
CA ILE A 287 39.09 3.36 12.11
C ILE A 287 40.04 3.57 10.92
N TRP A 288 39.50 3.81 9.73
CA TRP A 288 40.25 4.00 8.48
C TRP A 288 40.58 5.46 8.15
N GLY A 289 40.39 6.38 9.09
CA GLY A 289 40.87 7.76 8.99
C GLY A 289 39.83 8.80 8.60
N ALA A 290 38.53 8.45 8.52
CA ALA A 290 37.48 9.46 8.46
C ALA A 290 37.47 10.28 9.76
N ARG A 291 37.14 11.56 9.66
CA ARG A 291 37.06 12.43 10.82
C ARG A 291 35.61 12.50 11.34
N PRO A 292 35.40 12.83 12.64
CA PRO A 292 34.06 13.04 13.17
C PRO A 292 33.28 14.12 12.40
N GLU A 293 33.97 15.13 11.87
CA GLU A 293 33.37 16.20 11.06
C GLU A 293 32.83 15.67 9.73
N ASP A 294 33.55 14.77 9.06
CA ASP A 294 33.10 14.15 7.80
C ASP A 294 31.80 13.36 8.02
N LEU A 295 31.70 12.65 9.14
CA LEU A 295 30.48 11.92 9.53
C LEU A 295 29.33 12.87 9.88
N ALA A 296 29.62 13.98 10.55
CA ALA A 296 28.63 15.00 10.88
C ALA A 296 28.11 15.70 9.61
N GLU A 297 28.96 15.91 8.61
CA GLU A 297 28.58 16.46 7.32
C GLU A 297 27.69 15.48 6.55
N VAL A 298 28.07 14.20 6.45
CA VAL A 298 27.22 13.16 5.82
C VAL A 298 25.86 13.07 6.48
N TRP A 299 25.81 13.16 7.81
CA TRP A 299 24.57 13.14 8.57
C TRP A 299 23.72 14.40 8.35
N THR A 300 24.35 15.57 8.27
CA THR A 300 23.68 16.84 7.95
C THR A 300 23.10 16.81 6.54
N ARG A 301 23.88 16.39 5.54
CA ARG A 301 23.41 16.21 4.15
C ARG A 301 22.25 15.22 4.06
N PHE A 302 22.29 14.13 4.82
CA PHE A 302 21.18 13.17 4.87
C PHE A 302 19.90 13.80 5.44
N ARG A 303 20.01 14.63 6.50
CA ARG A 303 18.86 15.35 7.07
C ARG A 303 18.31 16.45 6.18
N GLU A 304 19.19 17.19 5.50
CA GLU A 304 18.82 18.26 4.56
C GLU A 304 18.12 17.73 3.30
N GLY A 305 18.18 16.42 3.08
CA GLY A 305 17.50 15.75 1.98
C GLY A 305 18.29 15.80 0.68
N TYR A 306 17.71 15.19 -0.35
CA TYR A 306 18.28 15.19 -1.69
C TYR A 306 17.40 16.03 -2.62
N SER A 307 18.01 16.95 -3.35
CA SER A 307 17.33 17.75 -4.37
C SER A 307 17.10 16.93 -5.63
N PHE A 308 15.83 16.73 -6.02
CA PHE A 308 15.45 16.17 -7.31
C PHE A 308 14.77 17.28 -8.14
N GLY A 309 15.51 17.88 -9.07
CA GLY A 309 15.02 19.06 -9.80
C GLY A 309 14.81 20.25 -8.86
N ASP A 310 13.63 20.85 -8.87
CA ASP A 310 13.27 21.98 -8.00
C ASP A 310 12.72 21.57 -6.62
N THR A 311 12.46 20.27 -6.39
CA THR A 311 11.96 19.77 -5.10
C THR A 311 13.08 19.18 -4.27
N ARG A 312 13.18 19.59 -3.00
CA ARG A 312 14.09 19.00 -2.02
C ARG A 312 13.30 17.97 -1.22
N LEU A 313 13.60 16.70 -1.41
CA LEU A 313 12.98 15.61 -0.65
C LEU A 313 13.78 15.38 0.63
N GLN A 314 13.26 15.87 1.74
CA GLN A 314 13.81 15.61 3.05
C GLN A 314 13.21 14.31 3.61
N PRO A 315 13.96 13.53 4.41
CA PRO A 315 13.40 12.36 5.09
C PRO A 315 12.19 12.71 5.98
N THR A 316 12.14 13.95 6.49
CA THR A 316 11.00 14.50 7.23
C THR A 316 9.75 14.63 6.37
N ASP A 317 9.88 14.95 5.08
CA ASP A 317 8.74 15.10 4.17
C ASP A 317 8.12 13.73 3.87
N LEU A 318 8.94 12.69 3.76
CA LEU A 318 8.47 11.31 3.61
C LEU A 318 7.72 10.83 4.87
N LEU A 319 8.19 11.21 6.06
CA LEU A 319 7.48 10.92 7.30
C LEU A 319 6.15 11.67 7.36
N TRP A 320 6.11 12.95 7.00
CA TRP A 320 4.87 13.72 6.94
C TRP A 320 3.89 13.16 5.90
N LEU A 321 4.36 12.77 4.72
CA LEU A 321 3.58 12.08 3.70
C LEU A 321 2.92 10.83 4.30
N LEU A 322 3.70 9.97 4.96
CA LEU A 322 3.18 8.76 5.58
C LEU A 322 2.17 9.07 6.68
N VAL A 323 2.47 10.01 7.57
CA VAL A 323 1.59 10.40 8.69
C VAL A 323 0.27 10.94 8.16
N ILE A 324 0.30 11.88 7.23
CA ILE A 324 -0.88 12.51 6.64
C ILE A 324 -1.71 11.48 5.88
N PHE A 325 -1.06 10.61 5.09
CA PHE A 325 -1.75 9.54 4.38
C PHE A 325 -2.43 8.56 5.34
N VAL A 326 -1.73 8.12 6.40
CA VAL A 326 -2.29 7.19 7.39
C VAL A 326 -3.46 7.82 8.14
N ILE A 327 -3.35 9.09 8.54
CA ILE A 327 -4.44 9.83 9.19
C ILE A 327 -5.63 9.96 8.23
N GLY A 328 -5.40 10.37 6.99
CA GLY A 328 -6.45 10.52 5.98
C GLY A 328 -7.12 9.19 5.62
N TYR A 329 -6.35 8.11 5.52
CA TYR A 329 -6.85 6.75 5.31
C TYR A 329 -7.69 6.27 6.51
N ALA A 330 -7.20 6.46 7.74
CA ALA A 330 -7.91 6.11 8.95
C ALA A 330 -9.22 6.88 9.08
N LEU A 331 -9.20 8.20 8.80
CA LEU A 331 -10.39 9.04 8.79
C LEU A 331 -11.39 8.57 7.72
N THR A 332 -10.92 8.28 6.51
CA THR A 332 -11.78 7.75 5.43
C THR A 332 -12.42 6.42 5.85
N ARG A 333 -11.65 5.50 6.44
CA ARG A 333 -12.17 4.22 6.96
C ARG A 333 -13.16 4.41 8.09
N LEU A 334 -12.93 5.38 8.97
CA LEU A 334 -13.85 5.72 10.05
C LEU A 334 -15.18 6.22 9.48
N VAL A 335 -15.13 7.16 8.54
CA VAL A 335 -16.33 7.69 7.85
C VAL A 335 -17.06 6.56 7.14
N GLN A 336 -16.37 5.70 6.38
CA GLN A 336 -16.98 4.54 5.74
C GLN A 336 -17.64 3.58 6.73
N ARG A 337 -17.01 3.34 7.89
CA ARG A 337 -17.56 2.49 8.94
C ARG A 337 -18.83 3.08 9.52
N VAL A 338 -18.81 4.36 9.89
CA VAL A 338 -19.99 5.09 10.38
C VAL A 338 -21.11 5.10 9.34
N LEU A 339 -20.76 5.34 8.08
CA LEU A 339 -21.72 5.35 6.98
C LEU A 339 -22.40 3.98 6.83
N ARG A 340 -21.62 2.87 6.87
CA ARG A 340 -22.14 1.50 6.77
C ARG A 340 -22.93 1.04 8.00
N SER A 341 -22.57 1.47 9.21
CA SER A 341 -23.19 0.97 10.44
C SER A 341 -24.33 1.83 10.97
N VAL A 342 -24.34 3.14 10.69
CA VAL A 342 -25.29 4.10 11.29
C VAL A 342 -26.23 4.70 10.24
N VAL A 343 -25.70 5.14 9.11
CA VAL A 343 -26.45 5.96 8.13
C VAL A 343 -27.14 5.08 7.09
N LEU A 344 -26.38 4.28 6.35
CA LEU A 344 -26.90 3.45 5.24
C LEU A 344 -27.97 2.44 5.67
N PRO A 345 -27.91 1.77 6.83
CA PRO A 345 -28.97 0.86 7.26
C PRO A 345 -30.31 1.56 7.53
N ARG A 346 -30.31 2.90 7.72
CA ARG A 346 -31.52 3.70 7.90
C ARG A 346 -32.07 4.27 6.58
N THR A 347 -31.38 4.02 5.47
CA THR A 347 -31.84 4.43 4.13
C THR A 347 -32.66 3.32 3.47
N LYS A 348 -33.50 3.68 2.49
CA LYS A 348 -34.25 2.72 1.67
C LYS A 348 -33.40 2.05 0.57
N LEU A 349 -32.07 2.22 0.61
CA LEU A 349 -31.16 1.67 -0.38
C LEU A 349 -31.03 0.16 -0.19
N ASP A 350 -30.97 -0.56 -1.30
CA ASP A 350 -30.65 -1.98 -1.32
C ASP A 350 -29.17 -2.22 -0.95
N LEU A 351 -28.81 -3.47 -0.66
CA LEU A 351 -27.44 -3.85 -0.31
C LEU A 351 -26.41 -3.43 -1.38
N GLY A 352 -26.80 -3.46 -2.66
CA GLY A 352 -25.97 -3.01 -3.77
C GLY A 352 -25.68 -1.51 -3.72
N GLY A 353 -26.73 -0.68 -3.62
CA GLY A 353 -26.62 0.77 -3.50
C GLY A 353 -25.82 1.20 -2.26
N GLN A 354 -26.06 0.58 -1.11
CA GLN A 354 -25.29 0.86 0.11
C GLN A 354 -23.80 0.58 -0.07
N ASN A 355 -23.44 -0.54 -0.69
CA ASN A 355 -22.03 -0.86 -0.94
C ASN A 355 -21.41 0.08 -1.96
N ALA A 356 -22.12 0.43 -3.04
CA ALA A 356 -21.64 1.35 -4.06
C ALA A 356 -21.30 2.73 -3.48
N VAL A 357 -22.19 3.32 -2.66
CA VAL A 357 -21.93 4.61 -2.00
C VAL A 357 -20.73 4.53 -1.06
N ALA A 358 -20.65 3.48 -0.24
CA ALA A 358 -19.55 3.34 0.71
C ALA A 358 -18.19 3.13 0.00
N VAL A 359 -18.14 2.35 -1.08
CA VAL A 359 -16.93 2.13 -1.88
C VAL A 359 -16.55 3.41 -2.64
N GLY A 360 -17.51 4.10 -3.27
CA GLY A 360 -17.28 5.35 -3.98
C GLY A 360 -16.69 6.43 -3.08
N LEU A 361 -17.28 6.64 -1.89
CA LEU A 361 -16.72 7.55 -0.89
C LEU A 361 -15.29 7.14 -0.46
N GLY A 362 -15.02 5.83 -0.40
CA GLY A 362 -13.70 5.29 -0.15
C GLY A 362 -12.68 5.72 -1.19
N TYR A 363 -13.00 5.56 -2.47
CA TYR A 363 -12.11 5.97 -3.55
C TYR A 363 -11.86 7.48 -3.52
N VAL A 364 -12.89 8.29 -3.33
CA VAL A 364 -12.73 9.75 -3.21
C VAL A 364 -11.87 10.10 -2.00
N GLY A 365 -12.17 9.55 -0.82
CA GLY A 365 -11.44 9.85 0.42
C GLY A 365 -9.98 9.42 0.37
N ILE A 366 -9.68 8.22 -0.13
CA ILE A 366 -8.30 7.72 -0.26
C ILE A 366 -7.54 8.54 -1.30
N THR A 367 -8.15 8.88 -2.43
CA THR A 367 -7.52 9.71 -3.47
C THR A 367 -7.20 11.10 -2.92
N THR A 368 -8.13 11.74 -2.23
CA THR A 368 -7.89 13.04 -1.57
C THR A 368 -6.80 12.95 -0.50
N ALA A 369 -6.79 11.90 0.32
CA ALA A 369 -5.73 11.68 1.32
C ALA A 369 -4.35 11.51 0.66
N ALA A 370 -4.28 10.79 -0.46
CA ALA A 370 -3.05 10.63 -1.22
C ALA A 370 -2.58 11.96 -1.83
N LEU A 371 -3.48 12.71 -2.46
CA LEU A 371 -3.16 14.02 -3.04
C LEU A 371 -2.65 14.99 -1.96
N LEU A 372 -3.32 15.07 -0.80
CA LEU A 372 -2.89 15.89 0.32
C LEU A 372 -1.52 15.45 0.86
N ALA A 373 -1.29 14.15 1.02
CA ALA A 373 -0.01 13.65 1.49
C ALA A 373 1.13 14.02 0.51
N ILE A 374 0.89 13.91 -0.80
CA ILE A 374 1.85 14.27 -1.85
C ILE A 374 2.10 15.79 -1.88
N THR A 375 1.06 16.63 -1.84
CA THR A 375 1.23 18.10 -1.82
C THR A 375 2.01 18.56 -0.57
N THR A 376 1.71 17.99 0.60
CA THR A 376 2.39 18.34 1.85
C THR A 376 3.85 17.91 1.88
N ALA A 377 4.22 16.89 1.11
CA ALA A 377 5.61 16.47 0.92
C ALA A 377 6.40 17.38 -0.03
N GLY A 378 5.80 18.49 -0.50
CA GLY A 378 6.44 19.43 -1.42
C GLY A 378 6.55 18.94 -2.86
N LEU A 379 5.83 17.86 -3.22
CA LEU A 379 5.81 17.35 -4.59
C LEU A 379 4.83 18.15 -5.45
N ASP A 380 5.33 18.68 -6.56
CA ASP A 380 4.51 19.42 -7.52
C ASP A 380 3.55 18.48 -8.27
N LEU A 381 2.27 18.79 -8.18
CA LEU A 381 1.15 18.05 -8.79
C LEU A 381 0.61 18.74 -10.04
N SER A 382 1.22 19.83 -10.50
CA SER A 382 0.73 20.62 -11.65
C SER A 382 0.52 19.76 -12.90
N ASN A 383 1.44 18.85 -13.20
CA ASN A 383 1.31 17.93 -14.34
C ASN A 383 0.15 16.93 -14.17
N LEU A 384 -0.06 16.43 -12.94
CA LEU A 384 -1.19 15.56 -12.63
C LEU A 384 -2.51 16.33 -12.68
N ALA A 385 -2.53 17.62 -12.34
CA ALA A 385 -3.71 18.47 -12.46
C ALA A 385 -4.15 18.65 -13.93
N ILE A 386 -3.19 18.78 -14.86
CA ILE A 386 -3.50 18.83 -16.30
C ILE A 386 -4.17 17.54 -16.76
N VAL A 387 -3.60 16.38 -16.40
CA VAL A 387 -4.17 15.06 -16.75
C VAL A 387 -5.54 14.86 -16.09
N ALA A 388 -5.68 15.21 -14.82
CA ALA A 388 -6.94 15.14 -14.09
C ALA A 388 -8.00 16.07 -14.70
N GLY A 389 -7.62 17.26 -15.18
CA GLY A 389 -8.49 18.19 -15.89
C GLY A 389 -9.02 17.60 -17.18
N ALA A 390 -8.14 17.08 -18.04
CA ALA A 390 -8.51 16.42 -19.28
C ALA A 390 -9.41 15.18 -19.04
N LEU A 391 -9.06 14.35 -18.05
CA LEU A 391 -9.87 13.20 -17.64
C LEU A 391 -11.25 13.64 -17.13
N SER A 392 -11.34 14.72 -16.34
CA SER A 392 -12.60 15.24 -15.83
C SER A 392 -13.53 15.70 -16.95
N VAL A 393 -12.99 16.36 -17.97
CA VAL A 393 -13.75 16.73 -19.17
C VAL A 393 -14.24 15.49 -19.91
N GLY A 394 -13.39 14.49 -20.10
CA GLY A 394 -13.76 13.21 -20.74
C GLY A 394 -14.85 12.45 -19.99
N ILE A 395 -14.74 12.35 -18.66
CA ILE A 395 -15.77 11.74 -17.80
C ILE A 395 -17.06 12.55 -17.88
N GLY A 396 -16.99 13.89 -17.86
CA GLY A 396 -18.15 14.77 -17.98
C GLY A 396 -18.94 14.54 -19.26
N PHE A 397 -18.26 14.43 -20.41
CA PHE A 397 -18.90 14.06 -21.67
C PHE A 397 -19.50 12.64 -21.63
N GLY A 398 -18.81 11.67 -21.03
CA GLY A 398 -19.33 10.31 -20.89
C GLY A 398 -20.56 10.19 -19.98
N LEU A 399 -20.66 11.06 -18.96
CA LEU A 399 -21.78 11.08 -18.00
C LEU A 399 -22.94 11.99 -18.40
N GLN A 400 -22.82 12.75 -19.50
CA GLN A 400 -23.78 13.77 -19.91
C GLN A 400 -25.23 13.24 -19.93
N ASN A 401 -25.45 12.08 -20.55
CA ASN A 401 -26.79 11.48 -20.66
C ASN A 401 -27.34 11.03 -19.29
N ILE A 402 -26.49 10.57 -18.38
CA ILE A 402 -26.92 10.15 -17.04
C ILE A 402 -27.36 11.37 -16.24
N VAL A 403 -26.56 12.44 -16.28
CA VAL A 403 -26.87 13.71 -15.59
C VAL A 403 -28.13 14.33 -16.16
N SER A 404 -28.29 14.36 -17.48
CA SER A 404 -29.52 14.86 -18.13
C SER A 404 -30.76 14.11 -17.65
N ASN A 405 -30.75 12.78 -17.67
CA ASN A 405 -31.88 11.98 -17.18
C ASN A 405 -32.17 12.19 -15.69
N PHE A 406 -31.13 12.33 -14.87
CA PHE A 406 -31.26 12.61 -13.45
C PHE A 406 -31.93 13.98 -13.19
N VAL A 407 -31.45 15.02 -13.85
CA VAL A 407 -32.00 16.38 -13.74
C VAL A 407 -33.44 16.41 -14.26
N SER A 408 -33.71 15.78 -15.40
CA SER A 408 -35.08 15.63 -15.93
C SER A 408 -36.00 14.89 -14.96
N GLY A 409 -35.50 13.85 -14.28
CA GLY A 409 -36.27 13.15 -13.23
C GLY A 409 -36.65 14.07 -12.07
N ILE A 410 -35.72 14.90 -11.58
CA ILE A 410 -36.02 15.90 -10.55
C ILE A 410 -37.07 16.91 -11.03
N ILE A 411 -36.93 17.41 -12.26
CA ILE A 411 -37.91 18.33 -12.86
C ILE A 411 -39.30 17.68 -12.90
N LEU A 412 -39.40 16.45 -13.38
CA LEU A 412 -40.67 15.71 -13.41
C LEU A 412 -41.28 15.52 -12.01
N LEU A 413 -40.46 15.28 -10.97
CA LEU A 413 -40.96 15.10 -9.61
C LEU A 413 -41.42 16.41 -8.93
N ILE A 414 -40.75 17.52 -9.25
CA ILE A 414 -41.02 18.85 -8.68
C ILE A 414 -42.18 19.54 -9.42
N GLU A 415 -42.07 19.68 -10.74
CA GLU A 415 -43.07 20.37 -11.57
C GLU A 415 -44.29 19.47 -11.84
N ARG A 416 -44.10 18.15 -11.80
CA ARG A 416 -45.12 17.13 -12.00
C ARG A 416 -45.95 17.33 -13.28
N PRO A 417 -45.39 17.59 -14.48
CA PRO A 417 -46.18 17.75 -15.70
C PRO A 417 -46.99 16.49 -16.06
N ILE A 418 -46.48 15.32 -15.64
CA ILE A 418 -47.14 14.01 -15.67
C ILE A 418 -47.04 13.38 -14.28
N GLY A 419 -48.05 12.61 -13.88
CA GLY A 419 -48.10 11.92 -12.58
C GLY A 419 -48.29 10.42 -12.73
N GLU A 420 -47.97 9.68 -11.67
CA GLU A 420 -48.33 8.25 -11.57
C GLU A 420 -49.84 8.08 -11.66
N GLY A 421 -50.28 7.18 -12.55
CA GLY A 421 -51.69 6.97 -12.89
C GLY A 421 -52.19 7.75 -14.10
N ASP A 422 -51.45 8.74 -14.60
CA ASP A 422 -51.87 9.48 -15.80
C ASP A 422 -51.78 8.60 -17.05
N TRP A 423 -52.78 8.70 -17.93
CA TRP A 423 -52.71 8.16 -19.28
C TRP A 423 -51.98 9.14 -20.19
N ILE A 424 -50.82 8.73 -20.69
CA ILE A 424 -49.97 9.55 -21.55
C ILE A 424 -49.65 8.87 -22.87
N GLU A 425 -49.28 9.69 -23.85
CA GLU A 425 -48.75 9.26 -25.14
C GLU A 425 -47.42 9.96 -25.42
N VAL A 426 -46.37 9.18 -25.67
CA VAL A 426 -45.01 9.65 -25.96
C VAL A 426 -44.31 8.71 -26.94
N GLY A 427 -43.65 9.26 -27.96
CA GLY A 427 -42.87 8.46 -28.91
C GLY A 427 -43.69 7.42 -29.68
N GLY A 428 -44.98 7.67 -29.90
CA GLY A 428 -45.91 6.73 -30.54
C GLY A 428 -46.38 5.57 -29.66
N GLN A 429 -46.03 5.58 -28.37
CA GLN A 429 -46.51 4.61 -27.37
C GLN A 429 -47.53 5.29 -26.46
N SER A 430 -48.59 4.56 -26.10
CA SER A 430 -49.68 5.04 -25.25
C SER A 430 -49.91 4.10 -24.09
N GLY A 431 -50.08 4.64 -22.88
CA GLY A 431 -50.26 3.83 -21.68
C GLY A 431 -50.30 4.64 -20.38
N TYR A 432 -50.41 3.94 -19.26
CA TYR A 432 -50.51 4.54 -17.94
C TYR A 432 -49.15 4.62 -17.26
N VAL A 433 -48.83 5.77 -16.66
CA VAL A 433 -47.61 5.95 -15.86
C VAL A 433 -47.72 5.10 -14.58
N ARG A 434 -46.75 4.20 -14.36
CA ARG A 434 -46.71 3.34 -13.17
C ARG A 434 -45.76 3.82 -12.09
N ASP A 435 -44.57 4.29 -12.48
CA ASP A 435 -43.53 4.75 -11.55
C ASP A 435 -42.64 5.79 -12.22
N ILE A 436 -42.36 6.88 -11.52
CA ILE A 436 -41.38 7.90 -11.96
C ILE A 436 -40.11 7.73 -11.13
N SER A 437 -39.16 6.99 -11.68
CA SER A 437 -37.84 6.78 -11.08
C SER A 437 -36.87 7.90 -11.46
N VAL A 438 -35.72 7.93 -10.78
CA VAL A 438 -34.70 8.99 -10.91
C VAL A 438 -34.19 9.19 -12.35
N ARG A 439 -34.08 8.12 -13.15
CA ARG A 439 -33.52 8.16 -14.52
C ARG A 439 -34.51 7.86 -15.64
N SER A 440 -35.65 7.28 -15.31
CA SER A 440 -36.62 6.79 -16.28
C SER A 440 -38.01 6.70 -15.66
N THR A 441 -39.04 6.87 -16.47
CA THR A 441 -40.43 6.61 -16.11
C THR A 441 -40.86 5.28 -16.72
N ARG A 442 -41.63 4.51 -15.96
CA ARG A 442 -42.24 3.26 -16.43
C ARG A 442 -43.68 3.54 -16.85
N ILE A 443 -44.02 3.17 -18.09
CA ILE A 443 -45.35 3.30 -18.67
C ILE A 443 -45.84 1.88 -18.99
N GLU A 444 -47.00 1.49 -18.47
CA GLU A 444 -47.64 0.23 -18.84
C GLU A 444 -48.60 0.49 -20.00
N THR A 445 -48.35 -0.17 -21.13
CA THR A 445 -49.22 -0.07 -22.31
C THR A 445 -50.55 -0.80 -22.10
N PHE A 446 -51.53 -0.56 -22.99
CA PHE A 446 -52.80 -1.28 -22.97
C PHE A 446 -52.66 -2.81 -23.15
N ASP A 447 -51.55 -3.26 -23.75
CA ASP A 447 -51.18 -4.67 -23.89
C ASP A 447 -50.47 -5.25 -22.65
N ARG A 448 -50.41 -4.50 -21.54
CA ARG A 448 -49.73 -4.87 -20.27
C ARG A 448 -48.23 -5.11 -20.41
N THR A 449 -47.57 -4.35 -21.26
CA THR A 449 -46.11 -4.34 -21.36
C THR A 449 -45.51 -3.11 -20.70
N ASP A 450 -44.41 -3.27 -19.98
CA ASP A 450 -43.67 -2.17 -19.34
C ASP A 450 -42.71 -1.52 -20.34
N VAL A 451 -43.00 -0.27 -20.72
CA VAL A 451 -42.12 0.58 -21.52
C VAL A 451 -41.34 1.50 -20.58
N ILE A 452 -40.01 1.43 -20.64
CA ILE A 452 -39.11 2.26 -19.83
C ILE A 452 -38.65 3.45 -20.69
N VAL A 453 -39.16 4.63 -20.38
CA VAL A 453 -38.84 5.87 -21.11
C VAL A 453 -37.81 6.68 -20.32
N PRO A 454 -36.67 7.08 -20.92
CA PRO A 454 -35.74 7.99 -20.28
C PRO A 454 -36.40 9.32 -19.89
N ASN A 455 -36.12 9.83 -18.69
CA ASN A 455 -36.74 11.07 -18.22
C ASN A 455 -36.38 12.27 -19.12
N ALA A 456 -35.19 12.26 -19.72
CA ALA A 456 -34.78 13.30 -20.66
C ALA A 456 -35.72 13.39 -21.87
N ASP A 457 -36.28 12.27 -22.34
CA ASP A 457 -37.19 12.24 -23.48
C ASP A 457 -38.56 12.84 -23.13
N LEU A 458 -39.03 12.65 -21.91
CA LEU A 458 -40.31 13.19 -21.42
C LEU A 458 -40.25 14.71 -21.17
N VAL A 459 -39.07 15.24 -20.90
CA VAL A 459 -38.84 16.68 -20.70
C VAL A 459 -38.48 17.39 -22.01
N SER A 460 -37.76 16.71 -22.92
CA SER A 460 -37.25 17.31 -24.15
C SER A 460 -38.21 17.19 -25.33
N ASN A 461 -39.08 16.18 -25.36
CA ASN A 461 -40.02 15.94 -26.45
C ASN A 461 -41.46 16.26 -26.04
N GLN A 462 -42.35 16.34 -27.04
CA GLN A 462 -43.78 16.50 -26.81
C GLN A 462 -44.38 15.26 -26.14
N VAL A 463 -45.17 15.46 -25.09
CA VAL A 463 -45.95 14.43 -24.39
C VAL A 463 -47.41 14.87 -24.35
N THR A 464 -48.32 13.99 -24.76
CA THR A 464 -49.76 14.23 -24.61
C THR A 464 -50.22 13.55 -23.34
N ASN A 465 -50.85 14.29 -22.43
CA ASN A 465 -51.44 13.74 -21.22
C ASN A 465 -52.96 13.84 -21.31
N TRP A 466 -53.63 12.69 -21.34
CA TRP A 466 -55.07 12.57 -21.59
C TRP A 466 -55.91 12.74 -20.33
N THR A 467 -55.32 12.53 -19.14
CA THR A 467 -56.05 12.50 -17.86
C THR A 467 -55.53 13.54 -16.86
N ARG A 468 -54.78 14.53 -17.33
CA ARG A 468 -54.15 15.53 -16.45
C ARG A 468 -55.21 16.41 -15.79
N GLY A 469 -55.39 16.24 -14.48
CA GLY A 469 -56.26 17.08 -13.66
C GLY A 469 -57.75 16.72 -13.72
N ASN A 470 -58.22 16.06 -14.77
CA ASN A 470 -59.51 15.37 -14.82
C ASN A 470 -59.50 14.25 -15.87
N SER A 471 -60.48 13.36 -15.81
CA SER A 471 -60.68 12.27 -16.78
C SER A 471 -61.56 12.69 -17.97
N VAL A 472 -61.85 13.98 -18.14
CA VAL A 472 -62.81 14.43 -19.17
C VAL A 472 -62.09 14.51 -20.51
N GLY A 473 -62.65 13.88 -21.53
CA GLY A 473 -62.01 13.87 -22.86
C GLY A 473 -63.00 13.72 -23.99
N ARG A 474 -62.57 14.02 -25.22
CA ARG A 474 -63.44 14.02 -26.40
C ARG A 474 -63.35 12.67 -27.12
N VAL A 475 -64.49 12.05 -27.36
CA VAL A 475 -64.64 10.96 -28.33
C VAL A 475 -65.06 11.52 -29.68
N ILE A 476 -64.51 10.95 -30.75
CA ILE A 476 -64.89 11.24 -32.13
C ILE A 476 -65.30 9.92 -32.78
N VAL A 477 -66.55 9.82 -33.22
CA VAL A 477 -67.10 8.63 -33.86
C VAL A 477 -67.40 8.96 -35.32
N PRO A 478 -66.59 8.51 -36.29
CA PRO A 478 -66.85 8.73 -37.70
C PRO A 478 -67.96 7.78 -38.21
N VAL A 479 -68.89 8.31 -38.99
CA VAL A 479 -70.06 7.59 -39.50
C VAL A 479 -70.21 7.87 -40.99
N GLY A 480 -70.47 6.83 -41.79
CA GLY A 480 -70.70 6.97 -43.22
C GLY A 480 -72.09 6.48 -43.62
N VAL A 481 -72.84 7.29 -44.37
CA VAL A 481 -74.15 6.91 -44.92
C VAL A 481 -74.18 7.03 -46.45
N ALA A 482 -75.08 6.31 -47.10
CA ALA A 482 -75.17 6.30 -48.56
C ALA A 482 -75.63 7.66 -49.13
N TYR A 483 -75.21 7.97 -50.35
CA TYR A 483 -75.76 9.11 -51.08
C TYR A 483 -77.28 8.96 -51.27
N GLY A 484 -78.01 10.06 -51.10
CA GLY A 484 -79.47 10.08 -51.15
C GLY A 484 -80.16 9.81 -49.80
N SER A 485 -79.42 9.55 -48.72
CA SER A 485 -79.97 9.54 -47.35
C SER A 485 -80.42 10.94 -46.92
N ASP A 486 -81.50 11.02 -46.14
CA ASP A 486 -81.97 12.27 -45.55
C ASP A 486 -80.97 12.76 -44.49
N LEU A 487 -80.28 13.86 -44.81
CA LEU A 487 -79.23 14.42 -43.98
C LEU A 487 -79.74 14.88 -42.61
N VAL A 488 -80.95 15.44 -42.57
CA VAL A 488 -81.55 15.95 -41.33
C VAL A 488 -81.90 14.78 -40.43
N ARG A 489 -82.52 13.74 -41.00
CA ARG A 489 -82.90 12.53 -40.26
C ARG A 489 -81.68 11.79 -39.71
N VAL A 490 -80.60 11.68 -40.50
CA VAL A 490 -79.34 11.09 -40.04
C VAL A 490 -78.75 11.89 -38.87
N GLN A 491 -78.75 13.23 -38.96
CA GLN A 491 -78.25 14.08 -37.86
C GLN A 491 -79.06 13.88 -36.58
N GLU A 492 -80.40 13.87 -36.67
CA GLU A 492 -81.29 13.63 -35.52
C GLU A 492 -80.97 12.29 -34.83
N ILE A 493 -80.90 11.19 -35.60
CA ILE A 493 -80.64 9.86 -35.04
C ILE A 493 -79.27 9.80 -34.38
N LEU A 494 -78.23 10.33 -35.03
CA LEU A 494 -76.88 10.34 -34.46
C LEU A 494 -76.78 11.23 -33.21
N GLN A 495 -77.57 12.30 -33.15
CA GLN A 495 -77.65 13.19 -32.00
C GLN A 495 -78.33 12.48 -30.83
N GLU A 496 -79.47 11.81 -31.05
CA GLU A 496 -80.18 11.01 -30.04
C GLU A 496 -79.26 9.93 -29.44
N ILE A 497 -78.56 9.17 -30.29
CA ILE A 497 -77.62 8.12 -29.84
C ILE A 497 -76.52 8.71 -28.95
N ALA A 498 -76.00 9.89 -29.31
CA ALA A 498 -74.95 10.54 -28.55
C ALA A 498 -75.46 11.08 -27.20
N GLU A 499 -76.68 11.63 -27.17
CA GLU A 499 -77.30 12.19 -25.96
C GLU A 499 -77.76 11.10 -24.98
N ASP A 500 -78.23 9.95 -25.47
CA ASP A 500 -78.67 8.83 -24.65
C ASP A 500 -77.53 8.06 -23.99
N HIS A 501 -76.29 8.24 -24.47
CA HIS A 501 -75.15 7.48 -23.97
C HIS A 501 -74.73 7.93 -22.55
N PRO A 502 -74.73 7.05 -21.52
CA PRO A 502 -74.55 7.44 -20.11
C PRO A 502 -73.24 8.18 -19.76
N LEU A 503 -72.16 7.86 -20.48
CA LEU A 503 -70.84 8.47 -20.29
C LEU A 503 -70.65 9.82 -21.01
N VAL A 504 -71.57 10.22 -21.88
CA VAL A 504 -71.51 11.52 -22.56
C VAL A 504 -72.00 12.62 -21.61
N LEU A 505 -71.32 13.76 -21.65
CA LEU A 505 -71.74 14.96 -20.94
C LEU A 505 -72.88 15.65 -21.69
N ALA A 506 -73.92 16.04 -20.96
CA ALA A 506 -75.00 16.88 -21.51
C ALA A 506 -74.56 18.34 -21.71
N ASN A 507 -73.52 18.78 -20.99
CA ASN A 507 -72.93 20.10 -21.14
C ASN A 507 -71.38 20.00 -21.09
N PRO A 508 -70.67 20.29 -22.18
CA PRO A 508 -71.19 20.68 -23.49
C PRO A 508 -71.93 19.52 -24.17
N ALA A 509 -73.05 19.83 -24.83
CA ALA A 509 -73.84 18.84 -25.58
C ALA A 509 -73.01 18.22 -26.72
N PRO A 510 -73.26 16.95 -27.08
CA PRO A 510 -72.60 16.33 -28.22
C PRO A 510 -73.01 17.06 -29.52
N ALA A 511 -72.13 17.03 -30.51
CA ALA A 511 -72.36 17.64 -31.80
C ALA A 511 -72.19 16.61 -32.92
N VAL A 512 -73.18 16.50 -33.79
CA VAL A 512 -73.09 15.75 -35.05
C VAL A 512 -72.72 16.70 -36.17
N LEU A 513 -71.63 16.41 -36.87
CA LEU A 513 -71.11 17.25 -37.94
C LEU A 513 -71.17 16.47 -39.26
N PHE A 514 -71.77 17.09 -40.29
CA PHE A 514 -71.54 16.66 -41.67
C PHE A 514 -70.18 17.19 -42.13
N ARG A 515 -69.24 16.29 -42.41
CA ARG A 515 -67.82 16.61 -42.60
C ARG A 515 -67.46 16.82 -44.05
N ALA A 516 -67.87 15.89 -44.90
CA ALA A 516 -67.49 15.88 -46.30
C ALA A 516 -68.43 15.01 -47.14
N PHE A 517 -68.44 15.30 -48.44
CA PHE A 517 -68.90 14.38 -49.47
C PHE A 517 -67.73 13.45 -49.84
N GLY A 518 -67.75 12.20 -49.35
CA GLY A 518 -66.72 11.19 -49.62
C GLY A 518 -66.96 10.44 -50.93
N PRO A 519 -65.98 9.69 -51.45
CA PRO A 519 -66.04 9.09 -52.79
C PRO A 519 -67.22 8.10 -53.01
N SER A 520 -67.76 7.51 -51.95
CA SER A 520 -68.91 6.59 -52.03
C SER A 520 -69.87 6.74 -50.85
N ARG A 521 -69.70 7.77 -50.01
CA ARG A 521 -70.46 7.96 -48.78
C ARG A 521 -70.52 9.42 -48.37
N LEU A 522 -71.60 9.79 -47.70
CA LEU A 522 -71.74 11.04 -46.96
C LEU A 522 -71.07 10.85 -45.59
N GLU A 523 -70.08 11.68 -45.26
CA GLU A 523 -69.27 11.53 -44.06
C GLU A 523 -69.81 12.40 -42.92
N PHE A 524 -70.24 11.76 -41.86
CA PHE A 524 -70.65 12.37 -40.60
C PHE A 524 -69.63 12.03 -39.51
N GLU A 525 -69.57 12.84 -38.46
CA GLU A 525 -68.91 12.45 -37.22
C GLU A 525 -69.66 12.96 -36.00
N ILE A 526 -69.75 12.12 -34.98
CA ILE A 526 -70.22 12.50 -33.64
C ILE A 526 -69.00 12.99 -32.87
N ARG A 527 -69.09 14.18 -32.28
CA ARG A 527 -68.13 14.69 -31.30
C ARG A 527 -68.82 14.83 -29.96
N ALA A 528 -68.41 14.03 -28.98
CA ALA A 528 -68.98 14.07 -27.65
C ALA A 528 -67.87 14.19 -26.60
N ILE A 529 -68.14 14.91 -25.51
CA ILE A 529 -67.23 14.92 -24.36
C ILE A 529 -67.68 13.84 -23.38
N LEU A 530 -66.76 12.95 -23.02
CA LEU A 530 -66.96 11.89 -22.05
C LEU A 530 -66.61 12.36 -20.64
N ARG A 531 -67.34 11.85 -19.65
CA ARG A 531 -67.01 12.00 -18.22
C ARG A 531 -65.69 11.31 -17.86
N ASP A 532 -65.40 10.22 -18.54
CA ASP A 532 -64.17 9.45 -18.37
C ASP A 532 -63.64 8.96 -19.72
N ILE A 533 -62.52 9.53 -20.14
CA ILE A 533 -61.83 9.25 -21.40
C ILE A 533 -61.23 7.84 -21.42
N ASN A 534 -61.02 7.19 -20.28
CA ASN A 534 -60.50 5.83 -20.24
C ASN A 534 -61.43 4.81 -20.92
N PHE A 535 -62.72 5.16 -21.06
CA PHE A 535 -63.73 4.35 -21.74
C PHE A 535 -63.90 4.71 -23.21
N VAL A 536 -63.06 5.58 -23.79
CA VAL A 536 -63.25 6.10 -25.16
C VAL A 536 -63.46 5.02 -26.21
N VAL A 537 -62.70 3.92 -26.15
CA VAL A 537 -62.80 2.80 -27.09
C VAL A 537 -64.11 2.02 -26.87
N ALA A 538 -64.49 1.80 -25.62
CA ALA A 538 -65.73 1.11 -25.27
C ALA A 538 -66.95 1.92 -25.74
N VAL A 539 -66.98 3.22 -25.42
CA VAL A 539 -68.05 4.14 -25.85
C VAL A 539 -68.15 4.23 -27.36
N GLN A 540 -67.02 4.33 -28.06
CA GLN A 540 -67.01 4.34 -29.52
C GLN A 540 -67.60 3.05 -30.10
N SER A 541 -67.26 1.89 -29.51
CA SER A 541 -67.83 0.61 -29.92
C SER A 541 -69.33 0.51 -29.64
N GLU A 542 -69.78 0.95 -28.47
CA GLU A 542 -71.20 0.97 -28.08
C GLU A 542 -72.02 1.87 -29.01
N MET A 543 -71.54 3.10 -29.25
CA MET A 543 -72.16 4.02 -30.20
C MET A 543 -72.23 3.43 -31.61
N ASN A 544 -71.16 2.81 -32.12
CA ASN A 544 -71.17 2.19 -33.44
C ASN A 544 -72.21 1.06 -33.56
N ASN A 545 -72.39 0.25 -32.51
CA ASN A 545 -73.41 -0.80 -32.48
C ASN A 545 -74.82 -0.20 -32.49
N ASP A 546 -75.05 0.87 -31.74
CA ASP A 546 -76.36 1.54 -31.70
C ASP A 546 -76.68 2.26 -33.00
N ILE A 547 -75.67 2.85 -33.65
CA ILE A 547 -75.79 3.44 -34.99
C ILE A 547 -76.20 2.37 -36.00
N ALA A 548 -75.52 1.22 -36.02
CA ALA A 548 -75.85 0.13 -36.93
C ALA A 548 -77.30 -0.35 -36.74
N ARG A 549 -77.71 -0.55 -35.48
CA ARG A 549 -79.07 -0.98 -35.11
C ARG A 549 -80.15 0.04 -35.51
N ARG A 550 -79.92 1.33 -35.23
CA ARG A 550 -80.89 2.39 -35.54
C ARG A 550 -80.96 2.66 -37.04
N PHE A 551 -79.84 2.60 -37.76
CA PHE A 551 -79.83 2.75 -39.21
C PHE A 551 -80.59 1.63 -39.91
N GLU A 552 -80.47 0.39 -39.45
CA GLU A 552 -81.26 -0.73 -39.97
C GLU A 552 -82.76 -0.52 -39.75
N ALA A 553 -83.17 -0.12 -38.54
CA ALA A 553 -84.58 0.12 -38.20
C ALA A 553 -85.22 1.27 -39.01
N GLU A 554 -84.44 2.31 -39.34
CA GLU A 554 -84.90 3.50 -40.07
C GLU A 554 -84.65 3.40 -41.59
N GLY A 555 -84.13 2.27 -42.09
CA GLY A 555 -83.87 2.05 -43.51
C GLY A 555 -82.71 2.87 -44.09
N ILE A 556 -81.81 3.39 -43.24
CA ILE A 556 -80.63 4.14 -43.65
C ILE A 556 -79.54 3.16 -44.07
N LYS A 557 -79.13 3.22 -45.35
CA LYS A 557 -78.13 2.30 -45.91
C LYS A 557 -76.71 2.75 -45.55
N ILE A 558 -75.94 1.82 -44.99
CA ILE A 558 -74.49 1.94 -44.89
C ILE A 558 -73.88 1.56 -46.25
N PRO A 559 -73.14 2.45 -46.92
CA PRO A 559 -72.72 2.23 -48.30
C PRO A 559 -71.52 1.29 -48.39
N PHE A 560 -71.57 0.38 -49.35
CA PHE A 560 -70.37 -0.25 -49.89
C PHE A 560 -69.65 0.72 -50.85
N PRO A 561 -68.35 0.50 -51.15
CA PRO A 561 -67.67 1.23 -52.22
C PRO A 561 -68.49 1.23 -53.51
N GLN A 562 -68.80 2.42 -54.04
CA GLN A 562 -69.58 2.60 -55.26
C GLN A 562 -68.63 2.89 -56.43
N GLN A 563 -68.92 2.33 -57.59
CA GLN A 563 -68.20 2.58 -58.83
C GLN A 563 -69.17 2.73 -59.98
N ASP A 564 -69.08 3.84 -60.70
CA ASP A 564 -69.80 4.03 -61.95
C ASP A 564 -69.00 3.37 -63.08
N LEU A 565 -69.55 2.29 -63.66
CA LEU A 565 -68.94 1.58 -64.77
C LEU A 565 -69.46 2.13 -66.11
N TRP A 566 -68.60 2.82 -66.85
CA TRP A 566 -68.90 3.22 -68.22
C TRP A 566 -68.39 2.19 -69.23
N LEU A 567 -69.30 1.40 -69.78
CA LEU A 567 -68.99 0.38 -70.80
C LEU A 567 -68.87 1.05 -72.17
N LYS A 568 -67.67 1.05 -72.76
CA LYS A 568 -67.40 1.71 -74.05
C LYS A 568 -68.08 1.05 -75.27
N ASN A 569 -68.27 -0.28 -75.24
CA ASN A 569 -68.89 -1.06 -76.33
C ASN A 569 -69.96 -2.02 -75.75
N PRO A 570 -71.17 -1.52 -75.40
CA PRO A 570 -72.22 -2.36 -74.81
C PRO A 570 -72.76 -3.43 -75.77
N GLU A 571 -72.67 -3.23 -77.09
CA GLU A 571 -73.04 -4.23 -78.09
C GLU A 571 -72.23 -5.54 -77.97
N ALA A 572 -70.98 -5.49 -77.52
CA ALA A 572 -70.16 -6.70 -77.32
C ALA A 572 -70.71 -7.64 -76.23
N LEU A 573 -71.67 -7.18 -75.43
CA LEU A 573 -72.37 -7.99 -74.42
C LEU A 573 -73.60 -8.71 -74.98
N ARG A 574 -74.10 -8.35 -76.17
CA ARG A 574 -75.32 -8.93 -76.77
C ARG A 574 -75.06 -10.20 -77.59
N ASP A 575 -73.82 -10.42 -78.06
CA ASP A 575 -73.48 -11.44 -79.06
C ASP A 575 -73.33 -12.89 -78.54
N ARG A 576 -73.89 -13.24 -77.37
CA ARG A 576 -73.81 -14.62 -76.83
C ARG A 576 -75.16 -15.27 -76.49
N GLY A 577 -76.29 -14.66 -76.87
CA GLY A 577 -77.63 -15.18 -76.56
C GLY A 577 -78.41 -15.79 -77.73
N GLU A 578 -78.02 -15.55 -78.97
CA GLU A 578 -78.72 -16.05 -80.16
C GLU A 578 -77.75 -16.82 -81.05
N GLY A 579 -77.46 -18.07 -80.68
CA GLY A 579 -76.50 -18.88 -81.44
C GLY A 579 -76.18 -20.26 -80.92
N GLU A 580 -77.12 -20.98 -80.28
CA GLU A 580 -77.11 -22.45 -80.25
C GLU A 580 -78.55 -22.94 -80.43
N GLY A 581 -78.83 -23.39 -81.66
CA GLY A 581 -79.86 -24.39 -81.96
C GLY A 581 -79.22 -25.76 -82.09
#